data_AF-A0A8H7UCM3-F1
#
_entry.id   AF-A0A8H7UCM3-F1
#
_cell.length_a   1.000
_cell.length_b   1.000
_cell.length_c   1.000
_cell.angle_alpha   90.00
_cell.angle_beta   90.00
_cell.angle_gamma   90.00
#
_symmetry.space_group_name_H-M   'P 1'
#
loop_
_entity.id
_entity.type
_entity.pdbx_description
1 polymer ?
#
loop_
_entity_poly.entity_id
_entity_poly.type
_entity_poly.pdbx_seq_one_letter_code
_entity_poly.pdbx_strand_id
1 'polypeptide(L)'
;MASKELPMPSRQQTVYDNWKIVSNGRHDKSFKPDHHFGRKKVDWYLSRDLAVMLTEDKAIKLVFEAKGDGHSEGDYMVEDRANICVSCGRPDALTLHHIVPDMYRKWMPEIIKSKSSRDLVLLCKSCHLGYESHADDYKNSIVREYDMPLEGSGWILTPENHTVRKAASAIIKYRDGKLPGMPLERLKQLESVVNTYKADLNVEESFDDVLLVAIELTDRHKGPHFIEHGEFVVAKLMEKEVSSESQVRWPDLEAFIKSWRRHFLTNCDCRYLSARWKIDGNIYR
;
A
#
# COMPACT_ATOMS: atom_id res chain seq x y z
N MET A 1 -2.28 -9.54 25.07
CA MET A 1 -2.66 -8.44 24.16
C MET A 1 -3.28 -9.07 22.94
N ALA A 2 -4.58 -8.86 22.70
CA ALA A 2 -5.23 -9.39 21.50
C ALA A 2 -4.63 -8.67 20.28
N SER A 3 -4.01 -9.41 19.36
CA SER A 3 -3.59 -8.88 18.06
C SER A 3 -4.83 -8.29 17.40
N LYS A 4 -4.85 -6.97 17.23
CA LYS A 4 -5.91 -6.28 16.50
C LYS A 4 -5.86 -6.87 15.08
N GLU A 5 -6.83 -7.69 14.69
CA GLU A 5 -6.91 -8.22 13.33
C GLU A 5 -6.89 -7.03 12.37
N LEU A 6 -5.83 -6.89 11.58
CA LEU A 6 -5.79 -5.89 10.54
C LEU A 6 -6.89 -6.23 9.53
N PRO A 7 -7.84 -5.33 9.25
CA PRO A 7 -8.84 -5.58 8.24
C PRO A 7 -8.15 -5.66 6.88
N MET A 8 -7.90 -6.88 6.40
CA MET A 8 -7.48 -7.12 5.03
C MET A 8 -8.73 -7.44 4.21
N PRO A 9 -9.27 -6.46 3.46
CA PRO A 9 -10.39 -6.73 2.58
C PRO A 9 -9.94 -7.74 1.53
N SER A 10 -10.61 -8.89 1.49
CA SER A 10 -10.41 -9.85 0.41
C SER A 10 -10.97 -9.26 -0.88
N ARG A 11 -10.27 -9.49 -1.99
CA ARG A 11 -10.77 -9.19 -3.32
C ARG A 11 -11.97 -10.10 -3.59
N GLN A 12 -13.13 -9.48 -3.79
CA GLN A 12 -14.35 -10.17 -4.21
C GLN A 12 -14.39 -10.43 -5.72
N GLN A 13 -13.52 -9.77 -6.48
CA GLN A 13 -13.44 -9.85 -7.94
C GLN A 13 -12.10 -10.45 -8.37
N THR A 14 -12.10 -11.08 -9.54
CA THR A 14 -10.91 -11.50 -10.29
C THR A 14 -9.93 -10.32 -10.42
N VAL A 15 -8.65 -10.56 -10.10
CA VAL A 15 -7.59 -9.54 -10.17
C VAL A 15 -6.86 -9.60 -11.51
N TYR A 16 -6.53 -10.79 -11.99
CA TYR A 16 -5.91 -11.01 -13.29
C TYR A 16 -6.96 -11.42 -14.31
N ASP A 17 -7.36 -10.49 -15.17
CA ASP A 17 -8.30 -10.79 -16.27
C ASP A 17 -7.58 -11.43 -17.48
N ASN A 18 -6.27 -11.22 -17.58
CA ASN A 18 -5.37 -11.67 -18.64
C ASN A 18 -5.77 -11.23 -20.06
N TRP A 19 -6.24 -9.98 -20.22
CA TRP A 19 -6.49 -9.43 -21.55
C TRP A 19 -5.19 -9.02 -22.25
N LYS A 20 -5.11 -9.35 -23.53
CA LYS A 20 -3.98 -9.08 -24.42
C LYS A 20 -4.29 -7.86 -25.29
N ILE A 21 -3.31 -6.97 -25.46
CA ILE A 21 -3.39 -5.84 -26.40
C ILE A 21 -2.30 -6.00 -27.44
N VAL A 22 -2.67 -5.81 -28.71
CA VAL A 22 -1.78 -5.82 -29.87
C VAL A 22 -1.71 -4.42 -30.45
N SER A 23 -0.51 -3.89 -30.72
CA SER A 23 -0.28 -2.60 -31.35
C SER A 23 -0.04 -2.74 -32.86
N ASN A 24 -0.37 -1.71 -33.65
CA ASN A 24 0.02 -1.62 -35.07
C ASN A 24 1.42 -0.99 -35.19
N GLY A 25 2.49 -1.75 -35.50
CA GLY A 25 3.82 -1.13 -35.73
C GLY A 25 4.96 -2.03 -36.25
N ARG A 26 5.47 -1.69 -37.45
CA ARG A 26 6.65 -2.10 -38.28
C ARG A 26 7.13 -3.56 -38.38
N HIS A 27 7.00 -4.37 -37.34
CA HIS A 27 7.35 -5.78 -37.40
C HIS A 27 6.07 -6.61 -37.38
N ASP A 28 5.49 -6.76 -38.57
CA ASP A 28 4.60 -7.86 -38.90
C ASP A 28 5.32 -9.17 -38.54
N LYS A 29 5.02 -9.73 -37.35
CA LYS A 29 5.09 -11.17 -36.98
C LYS A 29 5.13 -11.51 -35.49
N SER A 30 5.23 -10.57 -34.55
CA SER A 30 5.27 -10.96 -33.13
C SER A 30 4.06 -10.45 -32.36
N PHE A 31 3.23 -11.41 -31.95
CA PHE A 31 2.32 -11.34 -30.82
C PHE A 31 3.13 -10.88 -29.58
N LYS A 32 3.27 -9.57 -29.37
CA LYS A 32 3.89 -9.03 -28.16
C LYS A 32 2.75 -8.59 -27.27
N PRO A 33 2.34 -9.38 -26.26
CA PRO A 33 1.35 -8.95 -25.30
C PRO A 33 2.01 -7.81 -24.53
N ASP A 34 1.67 -6.57 -24.86
CA ASP A 34 2.42 -5.45 -24.30
C ASP A 34 2.28 -5.44 -22.78
N HIS A 35 1.10 -5.74 -22.23
CA HIS A 35 0.87 -5.97 -20.80
C HIS A 35 -0.42 -6.80 -20.64
N HIS A 36 -0.58 -7.52 -19.53
CA HIS A 36 -1.89 -8.04 -19.11
C HIS A 36 -2.74 -6.90 -18.56
N PHE A 37 -3.86 -6.60 -19.24
CA PHE A 37 -4.75 -5.52 -18.83
C PHE A 37 -5.97 -6.05 -18.06
N GLY A 38 -6.40 -5.26 -17.08
CA GLY A 38 -7.71 -5.46 -16.46
C GLY A 38 -8.82 -5.06 -17.42
N ARG A 39 -9.99 -5.70 -17.28
CA ARG A 39 -11.15 -5.52 -18.15
C ARG A 39 -11.54 -4.04 -18.29
N LYS A 40 -11.48 -3.26 -17.21
CA LYS A 40 -11.76 -1.81 -17.22
C LYS A 40 -10.92 -1.03 -18.22
N LYS A 41 -9.64 -1.39 -18.40
CA LYS A 41 -8.75 -0.70 -19.34
C LYS A 41 -9.06 -1.12 -20.79
N VAL A 42 -9.43 -2.37 -21.01
CA VAL A 42 -9.93 -2.85 -22.31
C VAL A 42 -11.21 -2.09 -22.69
N ASP A 43 -12.18 -2.02 -21.78
CA ASP A 43 -13.44 -1.31 -22.01
C ASP A 43 -13.19 0.17 -22.31
N TRP A 44 -12.21 0.81 -21.65
CA TRP A 44 -11.81 2.20 -21.90
C TRP A 44 -11.30 2.44 -23.33
N TYR A 45 -10.55 1.48 -23.91
CA TYR A 45 -10.06 1.56 -25.29
C TYR A 45 -11.19 1.33 -26.30
N LEU A 46 -12.02 0.32 -26.06
CA LEU A 46 -13.15 -0.02 -26.93
C LEU A 46 -14.20 1.10 -26.95
N SER A 47 -14.52 1.68 -25.79
CA SER A 47 -15.53 2.75 -25.68
C SER A 47 -15.12 4.08 -26.32
N ARG A 48 -13.88 4.20 -26.80
CA ARG A 48 -13.33 5.40 -27.43
C ARG A 48 -12.88 5.15 -28.86
N ASP A 49 -13.21 3.99 -29.43
CA ASP A 49 -12.80 3.58 -30.77
C ASP A 49 -11.27 3.59 -30.96
N LEU A 50 -10.53 3.36 -29.86
CA LEU A 50 -9.07 3.30 -29.85
C LEU A 50 -8.53 1.89 -30.07
N ALA A 51 -9.41 0.89 -30.08
CA ALA A 51 -9.07 -0.50 -30.34
C ALA A 51 -10.26 -1.26 -30.93
N VAL A 52 -9.96 -2.38 -31.60
CA VAL A 52 -10.94 -3.33 -32.11
C VAL A 52 -10.79 -4.67 -31.40
N MET A 53 -11.91 -5.36 -31.15
CA MET A 53 -11.91 -6.73 -30.64
C MET A 53 -11.28 -7.68 -31.66
N LEU A 54 -10.40 -8.57 -31.20
CA LEU A 54 -9.87 -9.66 -32.01
C LEU A 54 -10.75 -10.91 -31.88
N THR A 55 -10.61 -11.84 -32.84
CA THR A 55 -11.31 -13.13 -32.84
C THR A 55 -10.80 -14.09 -31.77
N GLU A 56 -9.59 -13.87 -31.26
CA GLU A 56 -9.02 -14.61 -30.14
C GLU A 56 -9.70 -14.23 -28.81
N ASP A 57 -9.78 -15.19 -27.89
CA ASP A 57 -10.38 -14.93 -26.57
C ASP A 57 -9.52 -13.93 -25.78
N LYS A 58 -10.18 -12.90 -25.25
CA LYS A 58 -9.59 -11.80 -24.47
C LYS A 58 -8.44 -11.03 -25.15
N ALA A 59 -8.56 -10.69 -26.43
CA ALA A 59 -7.59 -9.84 -27.11
C ALA A 59 -8.22 -8.63 -27.83
N ILE A 60 -7.55 -7.48 -27.78
CA ILE A 60 -7.89 -6.28 -28.58
C ILE A 60 -6.68 -5.79 -29.37
N LYS A 61 -6.93 -5.12 -30.48
CA LYS A 61 -5.91 -4.52 -31.34
C LYS A 61 -6.08 -3.00 -31.36
N LEU A 62 -5.05 -2.26 -30.98
CA LEU A 62 -5.04 -0.80 -31.04
C LEU A 62 -5.13 -0.35 -32.50
N VAL A 63 -5.86 0.73 -32.74
CA VAL A 63 -5.96 1.34 -34.08
C VAL A 63 -4.76 2.23 -34.41
N PHE A 64 -3.89 2.49 -33.43
CA PHE A 64 -2.70 3.34 -33.53
C PHE A 64 -1.43 2.59 -33.07
N GLU A 65 -0.26 3.16 -33.35
CA GLU A 65 1.05 2.66 -32.91
C GLU A 65 1.33 3.10 -31.47
N ALA A 66 1.41 2.14 -30.56
CA ALA A 66 1.80 2.39 -29.17
C ALA A 66 3.26 2.87 -29.09
N LYS A 67 3.53 3.78 -28.15
CA LYS A 67 4.89 4.25 -27.86
C LYS A 67 5.58 3.28 -26.90
N GLY A 68 6.72 2.73 -27.33
CA GLY A 68 7.58 1.81 -26.56
C GLY A 68 7.59 0.39 -27.12
N ASP A 69 8.65 -0.36 -26.80
CA ASP A 69 8.90 -1.71 -27.38
C ASP A 69 8.16 -2.85 -26.67
N GLY A 70 7.36 -2.52 -25.66
CA GLY A 70 6.65 -3.50 -24.84
C GLY A 70 7.54 -4.20 -23.82
N HIS A 71 7.03 -5.33 -23.30
CA HIS A 71 7.82 -6.28 -22.53
C HIS A 71 8.49 -7.30 -23.47
N SER A 72 9.72 -7.72 -23.13
CA SER A 72 10.45 -8.72 -23.91
C SER A 72 9.77 -10.09 -23.84
N GLU A 73 9.96 -10.90 -24.88
CA GLU A 73 9.55 -12.30 -24.87
C GLU A 73 10.24 -13.02 -23.70
N GLY A 74 9.47 -13.72 -22.87
CA GLY A 74 9.97 -14.37 -21.65
C GLY A 74 9.93 -13.51 -20.38
N ASP A 75 9.51 -12.24 -20.44
CA ASP A 75 9.24 -11.47 -19.22
C ASP A 75 8.08 -12.10 -18.44
N TYR A 76 8.15 -12.08 -17.11
CA TYR A 76 7.03 -12.37 -16.21
C TYR A 76 5.78 -11.53 -16.53
N MET A 77 5.95 -10.31 -17.04
CA MET A 77 4.84 -9.38 -17.29
C MET A 77 3.98 -9.75 -18.50
N VAL A 78 4.46 -10.65 -19.36
CA VAL A 78 3.71 -11.16 -20.54
C VAL A 78 3.02 -12.50 -20.28
N GLU A 79 3.28 -13.13 -19.12
CA GLU A 79 2.71 -14.43 -18.77
C GLU A 79 1.29 -14.29 -18.17
N ASP A 80 0.37 -15.16 -18.61
CA ASP A 80 -0.98 -15.24 -18.03
C ASP A 80 -0.86 -15.66 -16.56
N ARG A 81 -1.57 -14.94 -15.67
CA ARG A 81 -1.50 -15.20 -14.23
C ARG A 81 -2.80 -15.81 -13.71
N ALA A 82 -2.66 -16.87 -12.90
CA ALA A 82 -3.78 -17.45 -12.20
C ALA A 82 -4.18 -16.60 -11.00
N ASN A 83 -5.49 -16.51 -10.73
CA ASN A 83 -6.03 -15.84 -9.55
C ASN A 83 -5.96 -16.79 -8.34
N ILE A 84 -4.74 -17.07 -7.89
CA ILE A 84 -4.45 -17.95 -6.76
C ILE A 84 -3.40 -17.33 -5.85
N CYS A 85 -3.37 -17.76 -4.60
CA CYS A 85 -2.31 -17.42 -3.66
C CYS A 85 -0.97 -17.96 -4.19
N VAL A 86 0.03 -17.09 -4.36
CA VAL A 86 1.35 -17.50 -4.86
C VAL A 86 2.12 -18.40 -3.88
N SER A 87 1.67 -18.47 -2.62
CA SER A 87 2.26 -19.37 -1.63
C SER A 87 1.57 -20.74 -1.56
N CYS A 88 0.27 -20.77 -1.28
CA CYS A 88 -0.46 -22.03 -1.04
C CYS A 88 -1.37 -22.49 -2.18
N GLY A 89 -1.51 -21.71 -3.27
CA GLY A 89 -2.29 -22.07 -4.45
C GLY A 89 -3.82 -21.96 -4.30
N ARG A 90 -4.33 -21.55 -3.13
CA ARG A 90 -5.78 -21.41 -2.92
C ARG A 90 -6.35 -20.23 -3.72
N PRO A 91 -7.55 -20.36 -4.34
CA PRO A 91 -8.16 -19.31 -5.17
C PRO A 91 -9.03 -18.33 -4.36
N ASP A 92 -9.26 -18.58 -3.07
CA ASP A 92 -10.20 -17.85 -2.23
C ASP A 92 -9.51 -16.95 -1.20
N ALA A 93 -10.28 -15.99 -0.65
CA ALA A 93 -9.83 -15.01 0.34
C ALA A 93 -8.53 -14.28 -0.07
N LEU A 94 -8.40 -13.99 -1.37
CA LEU A 94 -7.20 -13.37 -1.93
C LEU A 94 -7.11 -11.91 -1.55
N THR A 95 -5.89 -11.47 -1.33
CA THR A 95 -5.47 -10.11 -1.05
C THR A 95 -4.33 -9.77 -2.01
N LEU A 96 -4.17 -8.50 -2.30
CA LEU A 96 -3.09 -8.02 -3.16
C LEU A 96 -1.96 -7.51 -2.26
N HIS A 97 -0.80 -8.15 -2.31
CA HIS A 97 0.36 -7.85 -1.48
C HIS A 97 1.43 -7.12 -2.29
N HIS A 98 1.93 -6.01 -1.75
CA HIS A 98 3.08 -5.27 -2.28
C HIS A 98 4.37 -5.82 -1.67
N ILE A 99 5.19 -6.49 -2.48
CA ILE A 99 6.47 -7.09 -2.04
C ILE A 99 7.41 -6.01 -1.48
N VAL A 100 7.45 -4.85 -2.13
CA VAL A 100 8.08 -3.65 -1.59
C VAL A 100 6.97 -2.83 -0.91
N PRO A 101 7.01 -2.63 0.42
CA PRO A 101 5.92 -1.99 1.14
C PRO A 101 5.57 -0.59 0.60
N ASP A 102 4.26 -0.29 0.57
CA ASP A 102 3.75 1.00 0.08
C ASP A 102 4.33 2.21 0.80
N MET A 103 4.65 2.05 2.09
CA MET A 103 5.23 3.12 2.89
C MET A 103 6.55 3.63 2.33
N TYR A 104 7.33 2.79 1.64
CA TYR A 104 8.54 3.19 0.91
C TYR A 104 8.20 3.53 -0.54
N ARG A 105 7.41 2.67 -1.20
CA ARG A 105 7.14 2.79 -2.64
C ARG A 105 6.54 4.14 -3.04
N LYS A 106 5.66 4.71 -2.21
CA LYS A 106 5.00 5.98 -2.52
C LYS A 106 5.97 7.16 -2.68
N TRP A 107 7.15 7.07 -2.06
CA TRP A 107 8.23 8.07 -2.07
C TRP A 107 9.30 7.82 -3.14
N MET A 108 9.23 6.69 -3.85
CA MET A 108 10.17 6.38 -4.94
C MET A 108 9.93 7.28 -6.17
N PRO A 109 10.96 7.53 -7.00
CA PRO A 109 10.83 8.34 -8.21
C PRO A 109 9.89 7.67 -9.22
N GLU A 110 9.20 8.48 -10.03
CA GLU A 110 8.13 8.03 -10.92
C GLU A 110 8.58 6.93 -11.91
N ILE A 111 9.83 7.02 -12.38
CA ILE A 111 10.43 6.02 -13.27
C ILE A 111 10.50 4.60 -12.67
N ILE A 112 10.51 4.49 -11.34
CA ILE A 112 10.46 3.21 -10.60
C ILE A 112 9.03 2.94 -10.12
N LYS A 113 8.39 3.94 -9.51
CA LYS A 113 7.07 3.82 -8.87
C LYS A 113 6.01 3.30 -9.84
N SER A 114 6.00 3.80 -11.07
CA SER A 114 5.04 3.44 -12.13
C SER A 114 5.07 1.96 -12.58
N LYS A 115 6.15 1.21 -12.28
CA LYS A 115 6.29 -0.23 -12.59
C LYS A 115 5.99 -1.13 -11.37
N SER A 116 4.87 -0.90 -10.69
CA SER A 116 4.50 -1.64 -9.46
C SER A 116 3.96 -3.04 -9.67
N SER A 117 3.41 -3.32 -10.84
CA SER A 117 2.69 -4.57 -11.12
C SER A 117 3.55 -5.83 -11.07
N ARG A 118 4.88 -5.71 -11.15
CA ARG A 118 5.81 -6.85 -10.98
C ARG A 118 5.87 -7.29 -9.53
N ASP A 119 5.94 -6.33 -8.61
CA ASP A 119 6.09 -6.55 -7.17
C ASP A 119 4.74 -6.63 -6.47
N LEU A 120 3.71 -6.99 -7.24
CA LEU A 120 2.32 -7.11 -6.82
C LEU A 120 1.83 -8.54 -7.04
N VAL A 121 1.61 -9.24 -5.94
CA VAL A 121 1.28 -10.67 -5.94
C VAL A 121 0.03 -10.96 -5.12
N LEU A 122 -0.65 -12.05 -5.44
CA LEU A 122 -1.82 -12.50 -4.69
C LEU A 122 -1.42 -13.42 -3.54
N LEU A 123 -1.91 -13.11 -2.34
CA LEU A 123 -1.82 -14.00 -1.18
C LEU A 123 -3.21 -14.19 -0.59
N CYS A 124 -3.55 -15.40 -0.15
CA CYS A 124 -4.72 -15.57 0.71
C CYS A 124 -4.46 -14.92 2.08
N LYS A 125 -5.51 -14.53 2.81
CA LYS A 125 -5.38 -13.86 4.12
C LYS A 125 -4.42 -14.57 5.08
N SER A 126 -4.45 -15.90 5.15
CA SER A 126 -3.59 -16.68 6.05
C SER A 126 -2.10 -16.55 5.70
N CYS A 127 -1.74 -16.74 4.43
CA CYS A 127 -0.35 -16.55 3.96
C CYS A 127 0.09 -15.08 4.08
N HIS A 128 -0.80 -14.13 3.84
CA HIS A 128 -0.50 -12.71 3.98
C HIS A 128 -0.18 -12.36 5.44
N LEU A 129 -1.02 -12.78 6.40
CA LEU A 129 -0.74 -12.59 7.83
C LEU A 129 0.57 -13.26 8.25
N GLY A 130 0.80 -14.48 7.78
CA GLY A 130 2.04 -15.21 8.06
C GLY A 130 3.28 -14.43 7.59
N TYR A 131 3.22 -13.88 6.38
CA TYR A 131 4.32 -13.07 5.85
C TYR A 131 4.46 -11.69 6.51
N GLU A 132 3.35 -11.03 6.88
CA GLU A 132 3.42 -9.69 7.50
C GLU A 132 4.24 -9.69 8.79
N SER A 133 4.20 -10.75 9.60
CA SER A 133 5.06 -10.85 10.78
C SER A 133 6.56 -10.74 10.41
N HIS A 134 6.98 -11.44 9.37
CA HIS A 134 8.36 -11.36 8.87
C HIS A 134 8.65 -9.98 8.24
N ALA A 135 7.69 -9.41 7.52
CA ALA A 135 7.83 -8.09 6.95
C ALA A 135 7.97 -7.00 8.03
N ASP A 136 7.25 -7.11 9.14
CA ASP A 136 7.34 -6.20 10.28
C ASP A 136 8.70 -6.31 10.99
N ASP A 137 9.22 -7.53 11.17
CA ASP A 137 10.57 -7.73 11.69
C ASP A 137 11.65 -7.09 10.79
N TYR A 138 11.47 -7.17 9.47
CA TYR A 138 12.37 -6.54 8.51
C TYR A 138 12.23 -5.01 8.46
N LYS A 139 11.01 -4.47 8.57
CA LYS A 139 10.78 -3.04 8.79
C LYS A 139 11.52 -2.58 10.06
N ASN A 140 11.47 -3.35 11.14
CA ASN A 140 12.18 -3.05 12.38
C ASN A 140 13.71 -3.13 12.25
N SER A 141 14.27 -3.96 11.37
CA SER A 141 15.71 -3.88 11.08
C SER A 141 16.08 -2.62 10.33
N ILE A 142 15.24 -2.16 9.40
CA ILE A 142 15.43 -0.89 8.69
C ILE A 142 15.35 0.30 9.66
N VAL A 143 14.44 0.27 10.64
CA VAL A 143 14.41 1.27 11.72
C VAL A 143 15.77 1.38 12.43
N ARG A 144 16.37 0.24 12.78
CA ARG A 144 17.68 0.21 13.45
C ARG A 144 18.81 0.67 12.55
N GLU A 145 18.76 0.31 11.27
CA GLU A 145 19.78 0.68 10.28
C GLU A 145 19.82 2.19 10.02
N TYR A 146 18.64 2.82 9.92
CA TYR A 146 18.51 4.25 9.58
C TYR A 146 18.26 5.15 10.79
N ASP A 147 18.17 4.59 12.00
CA ASP A 147 17.79 5.28 13.24
C ASP A 147 16.52 6.15 13.08
N MET A 148 15.51 5.59 12.41
CA MET A 148 14.28 6.30 12.05
C MET A 148 13.04 5.47 12.42
N PRO A 149 12.19 5.91 13.36
CA PRO A 149 10.98 5.17 13.78
C PRO A 149 9.99 4.96 12.64
N LEU A 150 9.23 3.84 12.63
CA LEU A 150 8.21 3.57 11.59
C LEU A 150 7.07 4.59 11.59
N GLU A 151 6.75 5.15 12.75
CA GLU A 151 5.77 6.20 12.92
C GLU A 151 6.24 7.55 12.37
N GLY A 152 7.49 7.68 11.95
CA GLY A 152 8.09 8.95 11.56
C GLY A 152 8.71 9.71 12.73
N SER A 153 9.40 10.79 12.40
CA SER A 153 10.04 11.72 13.35
C SER A 153 9.42 13.12 13.24
N GLY A 154 9.64 13.98 14.23
CA GLY A 154 9.07 15.34 14.26
C GLY A 154 7.61 15.42 14.73
N TRP A 155 7.19 14.47 15.58
CA TRP A 155 5.91 14.53 16.27
C TRP A 155 5.89 15.65 17.31
N ILE A 156 4.79 16.40 17.38
CA ILE A 156 4.50 17.31 18.49
C ILE A 156 3.50 16.61 19.41
N LEU A 157 3.87 16.45 20.67
CA LEU A 157 3.06 15.81 21.70
C LEU A 157 2.03 16.79 22.26
N THR A 158 0.81 16.31 22.45
CA THR A 158 -0.29 17.02 23.11
C THR A 158 -0.87 16.09 24.19
N PRO A 159 -0.11 15.83 25.27
CA PRO A 159 -0.53 14.88 26.31
C PRO A 159 -1.86 15.26 26.97
N GLU A 160 -2.25 16.54 26.94
CA GLU A 160 -3.54 17.04 27.43
C GLU A 160 -4.72 16.37 26.71
N ASN A 161 -4.57 16.10 25.40
CA ASN A 161 -5.57 15.42 24.59
C ASN A 161 -5.89 14.02 25.12
N HIS A 162 -4.92 13.33 25.72
CA HIS A 162 -5.16 12.01 26.31
C HIS A 162 -6.19 12.10 27.45
N THR A 163 -6.06 13.10 28.32
CA THR A 163 -6.96 13.31 29.45
C THR A 163 -8.37 13.66 28.97
N VAL A 164 -8.48 14.57 28.00
CA VAL A 164 -9.77 14.96 27.39
C VAL A 164 -10.44 13.77 26.70
N ARG A 165 -9.70 13.01 25.89
CA ARG A 165 -10.20 11.80 25.22
C ARG A 165 -10.72 10.75 26.18
N LYS A 166 -9.98 10.48 27.27
CA LYS A 166 -10.39 9.53 28.31
C LYS A 166 -11.65 9.99 29.03
N ALA A 167 -11.75 11.30 29.33
CA ALA A 167 -12.94 11.86 29.94
C ALA A 167 -14.17 11.73 29.03
N ALA A 168 -14.06 12.15 27.76
CA ALA A 168 -15.14 12.05 26.79
C ALA A 168 -15.58 10.60 26.58
N SER A 169 -14.64 9.66 26.40
CA SER A 169 -14.96 8.23 26.23
C SER A 169 -15.68 7.64 27.45
N ALA A 170 -15.30 8.05 28.67
CA ALA A 170 -15.95 7.59 29.89
C ALA A 170 -17.37 8.16 30.04
N ILE A 171 -17.60 9.44 29.70
CA ILE A 171 -18.93 10.06 29.70
C ILE A 171 -19.86 9.36 28.70
N ILE A 172 -19.40 9.12 27.47
CA ILE A 172 -20.20 8.42 26.45
C ILE A 172 -20.56 7.01 26.94
N LYS A 173 -19.59 6.24 27.46
CA LYS A 173 -19.85 4.89 27.99
C LYS A 173 -20.84 4.89 29.15
N TYR A 174 -20.80 5.91 30.00
CA TYR A 174 -21.77 6.06 31.08
C TYR A 174 -23.18 6.32 30.53
N ARG A 175 -23.33 7.26 29.59
CA ARG A 175 -24.61 7.60 28.94
C ARG A 175 -25.19 6.42 28.15
N ASP A 176 -24.33 5.63 27.51
CA ASP A 176 -24.68 4.39 26.80
C ASP A 176 -25.03 3.22 27.74
N GLY A 177 -24.94 3.39 29.06
CA GLY A 177 -25.14 2.31 30.04
C GLY A 177 -24.05 1.24 30.07
N LYS A 178 -22.94 1.43 29.34
CA LYS A 178 -21.79 0.51 29.27
C LYS A 178 -20.83 0.65 30.45
N LEU A 179 -20.98 1.70 31.25
CA LEU A 179 -20.22 1.94 32.48
C LEU A 179 -21.17 2.26 33.65
N PRO A 180 -22.02 1.29 34.06
CA PRO A 180 -22.95 1.50 35.16
C PRO A 180 -22.18 1.63 36.49
N GLY A 181 -22.67 2.52 37.38
CA GLY A 181 -22.08 2.71 38.71
C GLY A 181 -20.98 3.78 38.81
N MET A 182 -20.79 4.63 37.79
CA MET A 182 -19.95 5.82 37.93
C MET A 182 -20.57 6.79 38.96
N PRO A 183 -19.83 7.20 40.01
CA PRO A 183 -20.32 8.20 40.96
C PRO A 183 -20.61 9.54 40.27
N LEU A 184 -21.71 10.21 40.63
CA LEU A 184 -22.09 11.50 40.03
C LEU A 184 -20.99 12.56 40.17
N GLU A 185 -20.25 12.57 41.27
CA GLU A 185 -19.11 13.49 41.45
C GLU A 185 -17.98 13.21 40.46
N ARG A 186 -17.74 11.94 40.12
CA ARG A 186 -16.78 11.60 39.08
C ARG A 186 -17.26 12.05 37.70
N LEU A 187 -18.55 11.89 37.40
CA LEU A 187 -19.13 12.37 36.14
C LEU A 187 -18.92 13.88 35.98
N LYS A 188 -19.25 14.67 37.01
CA LYS A 188 -19.03 16.13 37.02
C LYS A 188 -17.56 16.51 36.78
N GLN A 189 -16.62 15.80 37.40
CA GLN A 189 -15.18 16.02 37.16
C GLN A 189 -14.80 15.78 35.70
N LEU A 190 -15.31 14.71 35.08
CA LEU A 190 -15.03 14.41 33.68
C LEU A 190 -15.66 15.45 32.76
N GLU A 191 -16.89 15.87 33.04
CA GLU A 191 -17.56 16.94 32.30
C GLU A 191 -16.80 18.25 32.40
N SER A 192 -16.24 18.58 33.58
CA SER A 192 -15.38 19.76 33.75
C SER A 192 -14.15 19.70 32.85
N VAL A 193 -13.49 18.55 32.71
CA VAL A 193 -12.33 18.39 31.81
C VAL A 193 -12.71 18.72 30.36
N VAL A 194 -13.84 18.19 29.89
CA VAL A 194 -14.31 18.43 28.52
C VAL A 194 -14.78 19.87 28.33
N ASN A 195 -15.40 20.48 29.34
CA ASN A 195 -15.81 21.89 29.31
C ASN A 195 -14.62 22.86 29.29
N THR A 196 -13.55 22.58 30.04
CA THR A 196 -12.30 23.35 29.96
C THR A 196 -11.72 23.27 28.56
N TYR A 197 -11.62 22.07 27.99
CA TYR A 197 -11.17 21.90 26.61
C TYR A 197 -12.01 22.67 25.59
N LYS A 198 -13.35 22.62 25.72
CA LYS A 198 -14.28 23.41 24.89
C LYS A 198 -14.03 24.91 25.00
N ALA A 199 -13.81 25.40 26.22
CA ALA A 199 -13.52 26.81 26.47
C ALA A 199 -12.19 27.25 25.85
N ASP A 200 -11.15 26.41 25.95
CA ASP A 200 -9.83 26.67 25.37
C ASP A 200 -9.86 26.73 23.84
N LEU A 201 -10.71 25.91 23.20
CA LEU A 201 -10.94 25.96 21.76
C LEU A 201 -11.72 27.23 21.33
N ASN A 202 -12.44 27.86 22.27
CA ASN A 202 -13.33 29.00 22.03
C ASN A 202 -14.38 28.73 20.93
N VAL A 203 -15.09 27.61 21.09
CA VAL A 203 -16.05 27.13 20.08
C VAL A 203 -17.48 27.03 20.60
N GLU A 204 -18.45 27.25 19.72
CA GLU A 204 -19.88 27.33 20.04
C GLU A 204 -20.63 25.99 19.93
N GLU A 205 -19.99 24.88 19.53
CA GLU A 205 -20.69 23.60 19.34
C GLU A 205 -21.31 23.08 20.65
N SER A 206 -22.25 22.15 20.52
CA SER A 206 -22.88 21.53 21.67
C SER A 206 -21.87 20.66 22.45
N PHE A 207 -22.16 20.38 23.71
CA PHE A 207 -21.33 19.49 24.52
C PHE A 207 -21.22 18.09 23.89
N ASP A 208 -22.29 17.61 23.25
CA ASP A 208 -22.32 16.29 22.61
C ASP A 208 -21.44 16.25 21.36
N ASP A 209 -21.41 17.33 20.57
CA ASP A 209 -20.50 17.44 19.42
C ASP A 209 -19.04 17.45 19.89
N VAL A 210 -18.74 18.20 20.96
CA VAL A 210 -17.39 18.23 21.56
C VAL A 210 -16.98 16.85 22.07
N LEU A 211 -17.89 16.06 22.65
CA LEU A 211 -17.59 14.69 23.08
C LEU A 211 -17.17 13.81 21.89
N LEU A 212 -17.87 13.92 20.75
CA LEU A 212 -17.55 13.16 19.53
C LEU A 212 -16.21 13.56 18.93
N VAL A 213 -15.86 14.84 18.97
CA VAL A 213 -14.52 15.31 18.55
C VAL A 213 -13.45 14.85 19.54
N ALA A 214 -13.72 14.97 20.84
CA ALA A 214 -12.78 14.66 21.92
C ALA A 214 -12.33 13.19 21.92
N ILE A 215 -13.20 12.24 21.55
CA ILE A 215 -12.83 10.82 21.46
C ILE A 215 -11.85 10.52 20.33
N GLU A 216 -11.84 11.33 19.27
CA GLU A 216 -10.96 11.18 18.12
C GLU A 216 -9.63 11.92 18.27
N LEU A 217 -9.44 12.68 19.36
CA LEU A 217 -8.18 13.40 19.59
C LEU A 217 -7.00 12.44 19.59
N THR A 218 -5.88 12.86 19.04
CA THR A 218 -4.60 12.16 19.14
C THR A 218 -3.72 12.84 20.19
N ASP A 219 -2.88 12.07 20.88
CA ASP A 219 -1.89 12.55 21.85
C ASP A 219 -0.61 13.10 21.20
N ARG A 220 -0.55 13.01 19.87
CA ARG A 220 0.52 13.54 19.03
C ARG A 220 -0.03 13.92 17.66
N HIS A 221 0.60 14.91 17.05
CA HIS A 221 0.28 15.36 15.69
C HIS A 221 1.56 15.69 14.92
N LYS A 222 1.46 15.74 13.59
CA LYS A 222 2.58 16.01 12.69
C LYS A 222 3.01 17.47 12.84
N GLY A 223 4.24 17.72 13.30
CA GLY A 223 4.81 19.07 13.37
C GLY A 223 5.36 19.59 12.03
N PRO A 224 5.89 20.82 12.01
CA PRO A 224 6.49 21.42 10.80
C PRO A 224 7.69 20.65 10.24
N HIS A 225 8.39 19.92 11.09
CA HIS A 225 9.56 19.09 10.75
C HIS A 225 9.22 17.60 10.72
N PHE A 226 7.94 17.26 10.59
CA PHE A 226 7.53 15.87 10.54
C PHE A 226 8.00 15.21 9.24
N ILE A 227 8.66 14.07 9.37
CA ILE A 227 9.13 13.27 8.23
C ILE A 227 8.67 11.83 8.43
N GLU A 228 8.08 11.25 7.39
CA GLU A 228 7.68 9.85 7.43
C GLU A 228 8.90 8.93 7.31
N HIS A 229 8.86 7.77 7.98
CA HIS A 229 9.94 6.78 7.90
C HIS A 229 10.36 6.47 6.46
N GLY A 230 9.37 6.14 5.61
CA GLY A 230 9.65 5.77 4.23
C GLY A 230 10.14 6.92 3.37
N GLU A 231 9.77 8.17 3.70
CA GLU A 231 10.27 9.36 3.01
C GLU A 231 11.77 9.53 3.30
N PHE A 232 12.13 9.48 4.58
CA PHE A 232 13.51 9.60 5.03
C PHE A 232 14.40 8.49 4.44
N VAL A 233 13.98 7.23 4.57
CA VAL A 233 14.76 6.08 4.09
C VAL A 233 14.94 6.15 2.57
N VAL A 234 13.88 6.45 1.81
CA VAL A 234 13.99 6.54 0.34
C VAL A 234 14.86 7.72 -0.07
N ALA A 235 14.75 8.87 0.60
CA ALA A 235 15.63 10.01 0.35
C ALA A 235 17.11 9.63 0.56
N LYS A 236 17.42 8.89 1.64
CA LYS A 236 18.77 8.36 1.89
C LYS A 236 19.25 7.39 0.81
N LEU A 237 18.40 6.46 0.39
CA LEU A 237 18.70 5.50 -0.68
C LEU A 237 18.90 6.16 -2.06
N MET A 238 18.45 7.40 -2.22
CA MET A 238 18.56 8.19 -3.44
C MET A 238 19.74 9.17 -3.43
N GLU A 239 20.51 9.28 -2.34
CA GLU A 239 21.66 10.20 -2.25
C GLU A 239 22.73 9.89 -3.31
N LYS A 240 22.91 8.61 -3.64
CA LYS A 240 23.82 8.16 -4.71
C LYS A 240 23.07 8.03 -6.04
N GLU A 241 22.98 9.14 -6.76
CA GLU A 241 22.48 9.17 -8.12
C GLU A 241 23.59 8.84 -9.13
N VAL A 242 23.31 7.94 -10.07
CA VAL A 242 24.17 7.62 -11.21
C VAL A 242 23.42 7.93 -12.49
N SER A 243 23.89 8.94 -13.20
CA SER A 243 23.34 9.36 -14.48
C SER A 243 24.14 8.78 -15.65
N SER A 244 23.42 8.19 -16.61
CA SER A 244 23.94 7.75 -17.89
C SER A 244 23.24 8.50 -19.03
N GLU A 245 23.77 8.44 -20.25
CA GLU A 245 23.09 9.02 -21.42
C GLU A 245 21.67 8.47 -21.63
N SER A 246 21.38 7.27 -21.12
CA SER A 246 20.11 6.57 -21.33
C SER A 246 19.07 6.79 -20.23
N GLN A 247 19.48 6.88 -18.96
CA GLN A 247 18.59 7.15 -17.81
C GLN A 247 19.36 7.42 -16.51
N VAL A 248 18.63 7.97 -15.52
CA VAL A 248 19.07 8.16 -14.13
C VAL A 248 18.78 6.90 -13.30
N ARG A 249 19.70 6.53 -12.41
CA ARG A 249 19.61 5.33 -11.55
C ARG A 249 20.06 5.60 -10.12
N TRP A 250 19.55 4.78 -9.20
CA TRP A 250 19.88 4.84 -7.76
C TRP A 250 20.27 3.45 -7.27
N PRO A 251 21.57 3.08 -7.26
CA PRO A 251 22.03 1.73 -6.94
C PRO A 251 21.59 1.23 -5.56
N ASP A 252 21.56 2.10 -4.55
CA ASP A 252 21.18 1.71 -3.18
C ASP A 252 19.67 1.45 -3.10
N LEU A 253 18.85 2.28 -3.76
CA LEU A 253 17.42 2.02 -3.90
C LEU A 253 17.12 0.73 -4.67
N GLU A 254 17.90 0.41 -5.71
CA GLU A 254 17.79 -0.88 -6.41
C GLU A 254 18.12 -2.05 -5.48
N ALA A 255 19.20 -1.94 -4.69
CA ALA A 255 19.58 -2.95 -3.73
C ALA A 255 18.49 -3.14 -2.67
N PHE A 256 17.85 -2.06 -2.21
CA PHE A 256 16.72 -2.08 -1.29
C PHE A 256 15.50 -2.79 -1.87
N ILE A 257 15.13 -2.52 -3.13
CA ILE A 257 14.03 -3.23 -3.80
C ILE A 257 14.35 -4.72 -3.92
N LYS A 258 15.58 -5.06 -4.32
CA LYS A 258 16.03 -6.45 -4.45
C LYS A 258 16.09 -7.17 -3.10
N SER A 259 16.42 -6.47 -2.02
CA SER A 259 16.44 -7.05 -0.68
C SER A 259 15.03 -7.42 -0.21
N TRP A 260 14.03 -6.56 -0.46
CA TRP A 260 12.62 -6.89 -0.23
C TRP A 260 12.14 -8.07 -1.07
N ARG A 261 12.51 -8.12 -2.36
CA ARG A 261 12.20 -9.27 -3.22
C ARG A 261 12.80 -10.58 -2.69
N ARG A 262 14.05 -10.55 -2.23
CA ARG A 262 14.73 -11.71 -1.62
C ARG A 262 14.08 -12.11 -0.30
N HIS A 263 13.78 -11.12 0.55
CA HIS A 263 13.10 -11.32 1.83
C HIS A 263 11.75 -12.01 1.63
N PHE A 264 10.97 -11.56 0.64
CA PHE A 264 9.70 -12.19 0.27
C PHE A 264 9.86 -13.65 -0.13
N LEU A 265 10.77 -13.98 -1.05
CA LEU A 265 11.00 -15.37 -1.46
C LEU A 265 11.51 -16.27 -0.33
N THR A 266 12.23 -15.70 0.64
CA THR A 266 12.80 -16.45 1.76
C THR A 266 11.74 -16.80 2.80
N ASN A 267 10.81 -15.88 3.07
CA ASN A 267 9.86 -15.99 4.18
C ASN A 267 8.41 -16.28 3.74
N CYS A 268 8.10 -16.12 2.45
CA CYS A 268 6.85 -16.54 1.86
C CYS A 268 7.14 -17.79 1.03
N ASP A 269 6.54 -18.92 1.38
CA ASP A 269 6.74 -20.21 0.70
C ASP A 269 6.08 -20.15 -0.70
N CYS A 270 6.75 -19.50 -1.65
CA CYS A 270 6.25 -19.04 -2.95
C CYS A 270 6.10 -20.16 -4.00
N ARG A 271 5.46 -21.27 -3.65
CA ARG A 271 5.40 -22.49 -4.50
C ARG A 271 4.70 -22.28 -5.85
N TYR A 272 3.79 -21.31 -5.92
CA TYR A 272 2.97 -21.01 -7.10
C TYR A 272 3.35 -19.68 -7.75
N LEU A 273 4.43 -19.04 -7.31
CA LEU A 273 4.96 -17.87 -8.00
C LEU A 273 5.66 -18.31 -9.30
N SER A 274 5.43 -17.58 -10.38
CA SER A 274 6.04 -17.90 -11.68
C SER A 274 7.57 -17.93 -11.57
N ALA A 275 8.17 -18.93 -12.22
CA ALA A 275 9.62 -19.03 -12.35
C ALA A 275 10.24 -17.84 -13.11
N ARG A 276 9.45 -17.08 -13.90
CA ARG A 276 9.89 -15.85 -14.58
C ARG A 276 9.96 -14.65 -13.64
N TRP A 277 9.32 -14.71 -12.48
CA TRP A 277 9.50 -13.69 -11.46
C TRP A 277 10.88 -13.85 -10.82
N LYS A 278 11.72 -12.82 -10.93
CA LYS A 278 13.11 -12.83 -10.46
C LYS A 278 13.41 -11.62 -9.60
N ILE A 279 14.31 -11.80 -8.63
CA ILE A 279 14.84 -10.71 -7.79
C ILE A 279 15.40 -9.59 -8.67
N ASP A 280 16.18 -9.95 -9.69
CA ASP A 280 16.80 -9.01 -10.65
C ASP A 280 15.87 -8.60 -11.81
N GLY A 281 14.56 -8.85 -11.69
CA GLY A 281 13.58 -8.37 -12.67
C GLY A 281 13.65 -6.84 -12.83
N ASN A 282 13.30 -6.34 -14.02
CA ASN A 282 13.43 -4.91 -14.33
C ASN A 282 12.69 -4.03 -13.30
N ILE A 283 13.37 -2.95 -12.88
CA ILE A 283 12.93 -1.96 -11.87
C ILE A 283 12.50 -0.65 -12.56
N TYR A 284 13.12 -0.31 -13.69
CA TYR A 284 12.93 0.96 -14.38
C TYR A 284 11.92 0.83 -15.53
N ARG A 285 11.37 1.96 -15.94
CA ARG A 285 10.46 2.08 -17.07
C ARG A 285 11.15 1.84 -18.40
#